data_AF-A0A2E7Z497-F1
#
_entry.id   AF-A0A2E7Z497-F1
#
_cell.length_a   1.000
_cell.length_b   1.000
_cell.length_c   1.000
_cell.angle_alpha   90.00
_cell.angle_beta   90.00
_cell.angle_gamma   90.00
#
_symmetry.space_group_name_H-M   'P 1'
#
loop_
_entity.id
_entity.type
_entity.pdbx_description
1 polymer ?
#
loop_
_entity_poly.entity_id
_entity_poly.type
_entity_poly.pdbx_seq_one_letter_code
_entity_poly.pdbx_strand_id
1 'polypeptide(L)'
;MAVIEEEVGQLQVAVDALEIALEEQSSRKTDLVTEAQDAAVRAAMSGSGAGAARLRNMAQTTRDRIAEFSKDFDNEASRLVQARASLEARKRAVKDQYGMTVRRLNTMSSLTARAELLSSNLVVSKKPSIPRAFSIGDRLHDRSE
;
A
#
# COMPACT_ATOMS: atom_id res chain seq x y z
N MET A 1 -5.96 7.55 7.47
CA MET A 1 -4.83 6.64 7.18
C MET A 1 -5.26 5.18 7.33
N ALA A 2 -5.83 4.79 8.47
CA ALA A 2 -6.31 3.42 8.73
C ALA A 2 -7.12 2.80 7.56
N VAL A 3 -8.05 3.53 6.95
CA VAL A 3 -8.87 3.02 5.82
C VAL A 3 -8.01 2.67 4.59
N ILE A 4 -7.04 3.51 4.21
CA ILE A 4 -6.20 3.26 3.02
C ILE A 4 -5.18 2.15 3.29
N GLU A 5 -4.66 2.09 4.51
CA GLU A 5 -3.73 1.03 4.94
C GLU A 5 -4.43 -0.34 5.00
N GLU A 6 -5.68 -0.38 5.48
CA GLU A 6 -6.52 -1.57 5.46
C GLU A 6 -6.81 -2.05 4.04
N GLU A 7 -7.14 -1.14 3.12
CA GLU A 7 -7.36 -1.45 1.71
C GLU A 7 -6.08 -1.95 1.01
N VAL A 8 -4.90 -1.44 1.38
CA VAL A 8 -3.61 -1.97 0.91
C VAL A 8 -3.40 -3.40 1.42
N GLY A 9 -3.73 -3.67 2.68
CA GLY A 9 -3.66 -5.01 3.25
C GLY A 9 -4.58 -6.00 2.52
N GLN A 10 -5.84 -5.62 2.28
CA GLN A 10 -6.79 -6.44 1.53
C GLN A 10 -6.35 -6.70 0.09
N LEU A 11 -5.81 -5.68 -0.59
CA LEU A 11 -5.27 -5.84 -1.94
C LEU A 11 -4.03 -6.73 -1.98
N GLN A 12 -3.17 -6.66 -0.96
CA GLN A 12 -2.02 -7.55 -0.86
C GLN A 12 -2.47 -9.01 -0.74
N VAL A 13 -3.43 -9.31 0.14
CA VAL A 13 -4.02 -10.66 0.27
C VAL A 13 -4.62 -11.15 -1.06
N ALA A 14 -5.31 -10.27 -1.79
CA ALA A 14 -5.87 -10.62 -3.09
C ALA A 14 -4.79 -10.91 -4.15
N VAL A 15 -3.71 -10.13 -4.18
CA VAL A 15 -2.56 -10.38 -5.07
C VAL A 15 -1.90 -11.72 -4.72
N ASP A 16 -1.63 -11.98 -3.45
CA ASP A 16 -0.98 -13.21 -2.99
C ASP A 16 -1.84 -14.44 -3.35
N ALA A 17 -3.16 -14.37 -3.16
CA ALA A 17 -4.08 -15.44 -3.53
C ALA A 17 -4.10 -15.69 -5.06
N LEU A 18 -4.08 -14.63 -5.87
CA LEU A 18 -4.03 -14.74 -7.32
C LEU A 18 -2.70 -15.30 -7.83
N GLU A 19 -1.58 -14.98 -7.17
CA GLU A 19 -0.27 -15.53 -7.51
C GLU A 19 -0.22 -17.04 -7.27
N ILE A 20 -0.70 -17.50 -6.11
CA ILE A 20 -0.80 -18.93 -5.79
C ILE A 20 -1.71 -19.65 -6.79
N ALA A 21 -2.88 -19.08 -7.09
CA ALA A 21 -3.80 -19.67 -8.06
C ALA A 21 -3.17 -19.79 -9.46
N LEU A 22 -2.40 -18.79 -9.89
CA LEU A 22 -1.72 -18.81 -11.20
C LEU A 22 -0.62 -19.88 -11.26
N GLU A 23 0.13 -20.04 -10.17
CA GLU A 23 1.19 -21.04 -10.05
C GLU A 23 0.62 -22.46 -10.07
N GLU A 24 -0.44 -22.71 -9.29
CA GLU A 24 -1.16 -23.98 -9.30
C GLU A 24 -1.74 -24.29 -10.69
N GLN A 25 -2.31 -23.29 -11.36
CA GLN A 25 -2.80 -23.43 -12.73
C GLN A 25 -1.66 -23.78 -13.69
N SER A 26 -0.53 -23.10 -13.64
CA SER A 26 0.63 -23.41 -14.49
C SER A 26 1.07 -24.87 -14.37
N SER A 27 1.06 -25.41 -13.16
CA SER A 27 1.34 -26.83 -12.91
C SER A 27 0.32 -27.75 -13.61
N ARG A 28 -0.98 -27.50 -13.41
CA ARG A 28 -2.07 -28.27 -14.04
C ARG A 28 -2.07 -28.20 -15.58
N LYS A 29 -1.64 -27.07 -16.16
CA LYS A 29 -1.48 -26.94 -17.63
C LYS A 29 -0.49 -27.95 -18.17
N THR A 30 0.63 -28.11 -17.48
CA THR A 30 1.72 -29.02 -17.88
C THR A 30 1.22 -30.46 -17.87
N ASP A 31 0.45 -30.84 -16.85
CA ASP A 31 -0.16 -32.17 -16.76
C ASP A 31 -1.15 -32.43 -17.90
N LEU A 32 -2.05 -31.48 -18.19
CA LEU A 32 -3.04 -31.61 -19.28
C LEU A 32 -2.39 -31.69 -20.66
N VAL A 33 -1.33 -30.91 -20.90
CA VAL A 33 -0.55 -30.97 -22.14
C VAL A 33 0.13 -32.34 -22.27
N THR A 34 0.71 -32.84 -21.19
CA THR A 34 1.35 -34.17 -21.16
C THR A 34 0.33 -35.26 -21.45
N GLU A 35 -0.84 -35.23 -20.80
CA GLU A 35 -1.94 -36.17 -21.04
C GLU A 35 -2.45 -36.14 -22.50
N ALA A 36 -2.56 -34.95 -23.08
CA ALA A 36 -2.95 -34.79 -24.49
C ALA A 36 -1.93 -35.40 -25.45
N GLN A 37 -0.64 -35.17 -25.19
CA GLN A 37 0.45 -35.73 -25.99
C GLN A 37 0.49 -37.25 -25.88
N ASP A 38 0.35 -37.79 -24.67
CA ASP A 38 0.29 -39.23 -24.42
C ASP A 38 -0.87 -39.90 -25.15
N ALA A 39 -2.07 -39.30 -25.08
CA ALA A 39 -3.25 -39.79 -25.79
C ALA A 39 -3.07 -39.75 -27.31
N ALA A 40 -2.46 -38.68 -27.84
CA ALA A 40 -2.18 -38.54 -29.26
C ALA A 40 -1.16 -39.57 -29.77
N VAL A 41 -0.09 -39.83 -28.99
CA VAL A 41 0.90 -40.86 -29.32
C VAL A 41 0.27 -42.26 -29.31
N ARG A 42 -0.54 -42.58 -28.29
CA ARG A 42 -1.27 -43.86 -28.24
C ARG A 42 -2.25 -44.00 -29.41
N ALA A 43 -2.91 -42.91 -29.81
CA ALA A 43 -3.78 -42.87 -30.99
C ALA A 43 -3.01 -43.22 -32.28
N ALA A 44 -1.84 -42.62 -32.46
CA ALA A 44 -0.99 -42.84 -33.62
C ALA A 44 -0.43 -44.27 -33.68
N MET A 45 -0.12 -44.88 -32.53
CA MET A 45 0.39 -46.26 -32.46
C MET A 45 -0.70 -47.33 -32.62
N SER A 46 -1.99 -47.01 -32.38
CA SER A 46 -3.10 -47.97 -32.40
C SER A 46 -3.53 -48.43 -33.81
N GLY A 47 -2.96 -47.90 -34.89
CA GLY A 47 -3.33 -48.28 -36.27
C GLY A 47 -4.73 -47.81 -36.70
N SER A 48 -5.35 -48.46 -37.69
CA SER A 48 -6.69 -48.08 -38.21
C SER A 48 -7.79 -48.99 -37.65
N GLY A 49 -8.85 -48.40 -37.07
CA GLY A 49 -9.99 -49.12 -36.47
C GLY A 49 -10.77 -48.29 -35.44
N ALA A 50 -11.81 -48.87 -34.85
CA ALA A 50 -12.68 -48.19 -33.86
C ALA A 50 -11.93 -47.67 -32.62
N GLY A 51 -10.84 -48.34 -32.21
CA GLY A 51 -9.95 -47.88 -31.13
C GLY A 51 -9.22 -46.58 -31.47
N ALA A 52 -8.78 -46.41 -32.71
CA ALA A 52 -8.12 -45.20 -33.17
C ALA A 52 -9.08 -43.99 -33.28
N ALA A 53 -10.33 -44.22 -33.67
CA ALA A 53 -11.37 -43.17 -33.66
C ALA A 53 -11.64 -42.67 -32.22
N ARG A 54 -11.73 -43.57 -31.25
CA ARG A 54 -11.89 -43.21 -29.83
C ARG A 54 -10.72 -42.38 -29.31
N LEU A 55 -9.49 -42.77 -29.64
CA LEU A 55 -8.28 -42.06 -29.22
C LEU A 55 -8.17 -40.66 -29.86
N ARG A 56 -8.59 -40.50 -31.13
CA ARG A 56 -8.69 -39.17 -31.77
C ARG A 56 -9.72 -38.27 -31.08
N ASN A 57 -10.89 -38.80 -30.74
CA ASN A 57 -11.90 -38.04 -29.99
C ASN A 57 -11.38 -37.63 -28.62
N MET A 58 -10.71 -38.52 -27.89
CA MET A 58 -10.05 -38.17 -26.62
C MET A 58 -9.01 -37.06 -26.81
N ALA A 59 -8.13 -37.18 -27.82
CA ALA A 59 -7.13 -36.16 -28.10
C ALA A 59 -7.74 -34.80 -28.52
N GLN A 60 -8.92 -34.80 -29.12
CA GLN A 60 -9.66 -33.57 -29.42
C GLN A 60 -10.27 -32.98 -28.15
N THR A 61 -10.96 -33.78 -27.33
CA THR A 61 -11.50 -33.33 -26.04
C THR A 61 -10.42 -32.74 -25.13
N THR A 62 -9.22 -33.34 -25.07
CA THR A 62 -8.13 -32.79 -24.27
C THR A 62 -7.59 -31.48 -24.86
N ARG A 63 -7.54 -31.33 -26.20
CA ARG A 63 -7.19 -30.06 -26.85
C ARG A 63 -8.18 -28.95 -26.53
N ASP A 64 -9.47 -29.26 -26.56
CA ASP A 64 -10.53 -28.30 -26.22
C ASP A 64 -10.40 -27.86 -24.75
N ARG A 65 -10.11 -28.80 -23.84
CA ARG A 65 -9.83 -28.49 -22.42
C ARG A 65 -8.58 -27.62 -22.24
N ILE A 66 -7.52 -27.84 -23.01
CA ILE A 66 -6.31 -27.00 -22.97
C ILE A 66 -6.63 -25.57 -23.44
N ALA A 67 -7.48 -25.42 -24.46
CA ALA A 67 -7.89 -24.12 -24.97
C ALA A 67 -8.71 -23.35 -23.93
N GLU A 68 -9.68 -24.00 -23.29
CA GLU A 68 -10.47 -23.43 -22.20
C GLU A 68 -9.59 -23.05 -21.01
N PHE A 69 -8.71 -23.96 -20.59
CA PHE A 69 -7.72 -23.71 -19.54
C PHE A 69 -6.84 -22.49 -19.85
N SER A 70 -6.38 -22.34 -21.09
CA SER A 70 -5.50 -21.24 -21.49
C SER A 70 -6.23 -19.90 -21.42
N LYS A 71 -7.51 -19.87 -21.80
CA LYS A 71 -8.36 -18.68 -21.67
C LYS A 71 -8.54 -18.30 -20.20
N ASP A 72 -8.79 -19.26 -19.31
CA ASP A 72 -8.93 -19.01 -17.89
C ASP A 72 -7.63 -18.50 -17.27
N PHE A 73 -6.49 -19.10 -17.65
CA PHE A 73 -5.16 -18.65 -17.24
C PHE A 73 -4.89 -17.19 -17.66
N ASP A 74 -5.17 -16.84 -18.91
CA ASP A 74 -4.95 -15.48 -19.43
C ASP A 74 -5.85 -14.44 -18.72
N ASN A 75 -7.08 -14.83 -18.38
CA ASN A 75 -8.00 -13.99 -17.61
C ASN A 75 -7.47 -13.76 -16.18
N GLU A 76 -7.02 -14.81 -15.51
CA GLU A 76 -6.49 -14.72 -14.14
C GLU A 76 -5.16 -13.93 -14.10
N ALA A 77 -4.30 -14.12 -15.12
CA ALA A 77 -3.07 -13.35 -15.28
C ALA A 77 -3.38 -11.85 -15.48
N SER A 78 -4.40 -11.53 -16.29
CA SER A 78 -4.85 -10.16 -16.51
C SER A 78 -5.38 -9.53 -15.22
N ARG A 79 -6.15 -10.28 -14.41
CA ARG A 79 -6.62 -9.84 -13.09
C ARG A 79 -5.48 -9.58 -12.13
N LEU A 80 -4.47 -10.46 -12.10
CA LEU A 80 -3.28 -10.28 -11.27
C LEU A 80 -2.52 -8.99 -11.62
N VAL A 81 -2.35 -8.69 -12.91
CA VAL A 81 -1.72 -7.45 -13.37
C VAL A 81 -2.49 -6.22 -12.89
N GLN A 82 -3.82 -6.23 -13.01
CA GLN A 82 -4.68 -5.14 -12.54
C GLN A 82 -4.64 -4.98 -11.01
N ALA A 83 -4.66 -6.08 -10.27
CA ALA A 83 -4.57 -6.09 -8.82
C ALA A 83 -3.23 -5.52 -8.33
N ARG A 84 -2.11 -5.94 -8.94
CA ARG A 84 -0.77 -5.40 -8.66
C ARG A 84 -0.67 -3.90 -8.97
N ALA A 85 -1.20 -3.45 -10.12
CA ALA A 85 -1.22 -2.04 -10.47
C ALA A 85 -2.01 -1.21 -9.43
N SER A 86 -3.16 -1.73 -8.99
CA SER A 86 -4.00 -1.09 -7.98
C SER A 86 -3.31 -1.03 -6.61
N LEU A 87 -2.65 -2.12 -6.21
CA LEU A 87 -1.86 -2.19 -4.98
C LEU A 87 -0.73 -1.16 -4.97
N GLU A 88 0.05 -1.07 -6.05
CA GLU A 88 1.14 -0.10 -6.18
C GLU A 88 0.64 1.35 -6.14
N ALA A 89 -0.49 1.62 -6.80
CA ALA A 89 -1.12 2.94 -6.75
C ALA A 89 -1.53 3.32 -5.31
N ARG A 90 -2.14 2.40 -4.56
CA ARG A 90 -2.53 2.65 -3.16
C ARG A 90 -1.32 2.77 -2.22
N LYS A 91 -0.28 1.96 -2.40
CA LYS A 91 0.99 2.09 -1.65
C LYS A 91 1.61 3.47 -1.84
N ARG A 92 1.60 4.01 -3.07
CA ARG A 92 2.05 5.39 -3.34
C ARG A 92 1.17 6.42 -2.64
N ALA A 93 -0.15 6.28 -2.69
CA ALA A 93 -1.07 7.19 -2.02
C ALA A 93 -0.85 7.26 -0.50
N VAL A 94 -0.59 6.12 0.16
CA VAL A 94 -0.22 6.08 1.59
C VAL A 94 1.07 6.86 1.85
N LYS A 95 2.11 6.62 1.03
CA LYS A 95 3.40 7.30 1.16
C LYS A 95 3.25 8.82 1.00
N ASP A 96 2.47 9.27 0.02
CA ASP A 96 2.23 10.69 -0.23
C ASP A 96 1.46 11.36 0.91
N GLN A 97 0.43 10.69 1.45
CA GLN A 97 -0.29 11.17 2.63
C GLN A 97 0.62 11.26 3.85
N TYR A 98 1.45 10.26 4.10
CA TYR A 98 2.41 10.29 5.20
C TYR A 98 3.38 11.47 5.05
N GLY A 99 3.92 11.67 3.85
CA GLY A 99 4.80 12.80 3.54
C GLY A 99 4.11 14.17 3.69
N MET A 100 2.82 14.28 3.40
CA MET A 100 2.04 15.50 3.68
C MET A 100 1.84 15.72 5.18
N THR A 101 1.52 14.67 5.93
CA THR A 101 1.34 14.75 7.39
C THR A 101 2.63 15.19 8.07
N VAL A 102 3.78 14.61 7.72
CA VAL A 102 5.09 15.03 8.24
C VAL A 102 5.39 16.49 7.92
N ARG A 103 5.14 16.93 6.67
CA ARG A 103 5.32 18.34 6.29
C ARG A 103 4.45 19.28 7.13
N ARG A 104 3.17 18.95 7.30
CA ARG A 104 2.25 19.74 8.14
C ARG A 104 2.71 19.79 9.59
N LEU A 105 3.13 18.67 10.17
CA LEU A 105 3.66 18.60 11.53
C LEU A 105 4.90 19.48 11.69
N ASN A 106 5.84 19.44 10.74
CA ASN A 106 7.03 20.28 10.75
C ASN A 106 6.69 21.77 10.63
N THR A 107 5.72 22.13 9.78
CA THR A 107 5.23 23.51 9.69
C THR A 107 4.59 23.96 11.01
N MET A 108 3.74 23.14 11.62
CA MET A 108 3.13 23.46 12.92
C MET A 108 4.19 23.61 14.02
N SER A 109 5.14 22.69 14.12
CA SER A 109 6.24 22.77 15.09
C SER A 109 7.07 24.06 14.93
N SER A 110 7.39 24.44 13.69
CA SER A 110 8.09 25.70 13.40
C SER A 110 7.28 26.94 13.79
N LEU A 111 5.96 26.92 13.54
CA LEU A 111 5.05 28.01 13.94
C LEU A 111 4.94 28.10 15.47
N THR A 112 4.84 26.98 16.18
CA THR A 112 4.83 26.93 17.64
C THR A 112 6.12 27.50 18.23
N ALA A 113 7.28 27.08 17.72
CA ALA A 113 8.57 27.59 18.16
C ALA A 113 8.70 29.11 17.93
N ARG A 114 8.17 29.64 16.82
CA ARG A 114 8.10 31.10 16.57
C ARG A 114 7.15 31.81 17.53
N ALA A 115 6.00 31.22 17.83
CA ALA A 115 5.05 31.78 18.77
C ALA A 115 5.64 31.86 20.19
N GLU A 116 6.38 30.85 20.62
CA GLU A 116 7.10 30.81 21.91
C GLU A 116 8.20 31.88 22.01
N LEU A 117 8.94 32.13 20.93
CA LEU A 117 9.91 33.22 20.86
C LEU A 117 9.25 34.59 20.98
N LEU A 118 8.14 34.81 20.27
CA LEU A 118 7.40 36.08 20.33
C LEU A 118 6.81 36.33 21.71
N SER A 119 6.22 35.31 22.34
CA SER A 119 5.67 35.44 23.69
C SER A 119 6.77 35.68 24.74
N SER A 120 7.92 35.02 24.62
CA SER A 120 9.07 35.23 25.50
C SER A 120 9.62 36.66 25.41
N ASN A 121 9.70 37.22 24.20
CA ASN A 121 10.13 38.61 23.99
C ASN A 121 9.13 39.64 24.55
N LEU A 122 7.83 39.36 24.49
CA LEU A 122 6.77 40.18 25.09
C LEU A 122 6.88 40.24 26.63
N VAL A 123 7.33 39.17 27.29
CA VAL A 123 7.51 39.13 28.74
C VAL A 123 8.75 39.94 29.18
N VAL A 124 9.84 39.91 28.41
CA VAL A 124 11.06 40.69 28.70
C VAL A 124 10.84 42.20 28.55
N SER A 125 9.95 42.62 27.64
CA SER A 125 9.58 44.04 27.45
C SER A 125 8.76 44.63 28.61
N LYS A 126 8.15 43.79 29.48
CA LYS A 126 7.39 44.24 30.65
C LYS A 126 8.20 44.06 31.94
N LYS A 127 9.35 44.71 32.06
CA LYS A 127 9.90 44.96 33.41
C LYS A 127 8.94 45.91 34.15
N PRO A 128 8.37 45.53 35.30
CA PRO A 128 7.67 46.49 36.13
C PRO A 128 8.71 47.53 36.58
N SER A 129 8.56 48.78 36.15
CA SER A 129 9.26 49.90 36.76
C SER A 129 8.81 49.96 38.21
N ILE A 130 9.65 49.45 39.11
CA ILE A 130 9.44 49.57 40.55
C ILE A 130 9.38 51.08 40.84
N PRO A 131 8.25 51.64 41.30
CA PRO A 131 8.24 53.02 41.75
C PRO A 131 9.21 53.11 42.92
N ARG A 132 10.24 53.95 42.80
CA ARG A 132 11.14 54.28 43.90
C ARG A 132 10.28 54.73 45.07
N ALA A 133 10.29 53.95 46.17
CA ALA A 133 9.70 54.36 47.42
C ALA A 133 10.33 55.69 47.84
N PHE A 134 9.51 56.72 47.99
CA PHE A 134 9.90 57.97 48.63
C PHE A 134 10.29 57.64 50.08
N SER A 135 11.56 57.85 50.43
CA SER A 135 12.01 57.84 51.82
C SER A 135 11.43 59.06 52.52
N ILE A 136 10.39 58.87 53.34
CA ILE A 136 9.99 59.86 54.35
C ILE A 136 10.98 59.69 55.50
N GLY A 137 12.02 60.50 55.49
CA GLY A 137 13.07 60.46 56.50
C GLY A 137 14.15 61.44 56.11
N ASP A 138 13.87 62.73 56.35
CA ASP A 138 14.86 63.76 56.71
C ASP A 138 14.20 65.13 56.62
N ARG A 139 13.57 65.57 57.71
CA ARG A 139 13.57 66.98 58.11
C ARG A 139 13.77 67.05 59.61
N LEU A 140 15.06 67.14 59.95
CA LEU A 140 15.57 67.56 61.24
C LEU A 140 15.04 68.95 61.60
N HIS A 141 14.94 69.14 62.92
CA HIS A 141 14.95 70.40 63.64
C HIS A 141 15.56 71.59 62.89
N ASP A 142 14.82 72.70 62.87
CA ASP A 142 15.38 73.98 63.32
C ASP A 142 14.26 75.00 63.58
N ARG A 143 14.57 75.98 64.43
CA ARG A 143 13.80 77.17 64.85
C ARG A 143 13.17 77.13 66.24
N SER A 144 14.07 77.30 67.20
CA SER A 144 14.04 78.37 68.20
C SER A 144 13.26 79.63 67.75
N GLU A 145 12.30 80.06 68.58
CA GLU A 145 12.23 81.35 69.31
C GLU A 145 10.93 81.43 70.11
#